data_AF-A0A523KFB9-F1
#
_entry.id   AF-A0A523KFB9-F1
#
_cell.length_a   1.000
_cell.length_b   1.000
_cell.length_c   1.000
_cell.angle_alpha   90.00
_cell.angle_beta   90.00
_cell.angle_gamma   90.00
#
_symmetry.space_group_name_H-M   'P 1'
#
loop_
_entity.id
_entity.type
_entity.pdbx_description
1 polymer ?
#
loop_
_entity_poly.entity_id
_entity_poly.type
_entity_poly.pdbx_seq_one_letter_code
_entity_poly.pdbx_strand_id
1 'polypeptide(L)'
;MTRQFVQSAGGHFQIRQAGEFEPGPNSVLVRVSMARTPAIVAGYPGRWLALCGCTLLLLLGGCVTTATQQLAINVSAALVNQNDPALVRDGAPAHLLLLEGLLEGDPGNEGLLLAAARMYGAYATLFVEDKERARSMADKAHGYAARALCQRRPDTCAADHLPFDDFTALVDTIEQQDLSALYVYAVTWVGRVQTSGPGDFDALADLPRIATIMERVLVLDEHYDHGQAHVYLGAFDCRLSAALGGRPEQGRLHFERAIALSNGRNLRAPVELARRCARLTFDRELHDRLLNEVLAADPDEPGLTLSNVLAQQEARVLLDTSADYFE
;
A
#
# COMPACT_ATOMS: atom_id res chain seq x y z
N MET A 1 15.39 17.09 -63.78
CA MET A 1 16.74 16.48 -63.70
C MET A 1 17.60 17.34 -62.80
N THR A 2 17.67 17.01 -61.51
CA THR A 2 18.76 17.36 -60.59
C THR A 2 18.60 16.42 -59.39
N ARG A 3 19.51 15.47 -59.18
CA ARG A 3 19.52 14.59 -58.00
C ARG A 3 20.61 15.10 -57.05
N GLN A 4 20.22 15.54 -55.86
CA GLN A 4 21.14 15.74 -54.74
C GLN A 4 21.42 14.38 -54.09
N PHE A 5 22.69 14.08 -53.85
CA PHE A 5 23.10 13.05 -52.90
C PHE A 5 23.65 13.75 -51.66
N VAL A 6 23.16 13.35 -50.48
CA VAL A 6 23.66 13.81 -49.19
C VAL A 6 24.35 12.63 -48.53
N GLN A 7 25.60 12.81 -48.13
CA GLN A 7 26.32 11.88 -47.27
C GLN A 7 26.90 12.64 -46.05
N SER A 8 26.97 11.89 -44.96
CA SER A 8 27.07 12.23 -43.53
C SER A 8 28.14 13.23 -43.05
N ALA A 9 27.72 14.02 -42.06
CA ALA A 9 28.47 14.64 -40.94
C ALA A 9 29.55 15.70 -41.23
N GLY A 10 29.32 16.89 -40.64
CA GLY A 10 30.37 17.83 -40.20
C GLY A 10 30.86 18.86 -41.22
N GLY A 11 30.39 20.10 -41.06
CA GLY A 11 31.14 21.30 -41.44
C GLY A 11 31.06 21.78 -42.90
N HIS A 12 30.41 22.93 -43.07
CA HIS A 12 30.57 23.91 -44.16
C HIS A 12 30.21 23.51 -45.61
N PHE A 13 29.13 24.13 -46.10
CA PHE A 13 28.65 24.12 -47.48
C PHE A 13 29.59 24.87 -48.44
N GLN A 14 29.92 24.27 -49.59
CA GLN A 14 30.19 24.99 -50.84
C GLN A 14 29.68 24.19 -52.05
N ILE A 15 29.07 24.90 -52.99
CA ILE A 15 28.50 24.38 -54.25
C ILE A 15 29.53 24.61 -55.37
N ARG A 16 29.90 23.57 -56.12
CA ARG A 16 30.65 23.68 -57.41
C ARG A 16 29.98 22.87 -58.53
N GLN A 17 30.06 23.43 -59.74
CA GLN A 17 29.46 22.94 -60.98
C GLN A 17 30.20 21.75 -61.63
N ALA A 18 29.50 21.11 -62.56
CA ALA A 18 29.71 19.80 -63.18
C ALA A 18 30.97 19.64 -64.06
N GLY A 19 31.45 18.39 -64.12
CA GLY A 19 32.37 17.86 -65.13
C GLY A 19 32.08 16.36 -65.35
N GLU A 20 32.05 15.94 -66.61
CA GLU A 20 31.70 14.58 -67.07
C GLU A 20 32.66 13.50 -66.56
N PHE A 21 32.11 12.35 -66.15
CA PHE A 21 32.89 11.15 -65.81
C PHE A 21 32.25 9.93 -66.46
N GLU A 22 32.98 9.26 -67.38
CA GLU A 22 32.57 8.00 -68.00
C GLU A 22 32.67 6.83 -67.00
N PRO A 23 31.73 5.86 -67.00
CA PRO A 23 31.78 4.73 -66.07
C PRO A 23 32.56 3.53 -66.64
N GLY A 24 33.48 2.99 -65.83
CA GLY A 24 34.19 1.72 -66.08
C GLY A 24 33.35 0.45 -65.79
N PRO A 25 33.83 -0.74 -66.16
CA PRO A 25 33.01 -1.91 -66.52
C PRO A 25 32.40 -2.72 -65.35
N ASN A 26 32.35 -2.19 -64.13
CA ASN A 26 31.85 -2.92 -62.95
C ASN A 26 30.87 -2.08 -62.10
N SER A 27 29.85 -1.50 -62.72
CA SER A 27 28.74 -0.86 -61.99
C SER A 27 27.49 -1.76 -61.97
N VAL A 28 27.08 -2.18 -60.77
CA VAL A 28 25.85 -2.94 -60.53
C VAL A 28 24.64 -2.00 -60.65
N LEU A 29 23.74 -2.27 -61.61
CA LEU A 29 22.49 -1.56 -61.82
C LEU A 29 21.43 -2.00 -60.79
N VAL A 30 21.18 -1.19 -59.76
CA VAL A 30 20.01 -1.35 -58.88
C VAL A 30 18.81 -0.64 -59.51
N ARG A 31 17.87 -1.42 -60.07
CA ARG A 31 16.58 -0.93 -60.57
C ARG A 31 15.68 -0.56 -59.39
N VAL A 32 15.56 0.73 -59.08
CA VAL A 32 14.52 1.22 -58.16
C VAL A 32 13.21 1.34 -58.94
N SER A 33 12.27 0.44 -58.65
CA SER A 33 10.90 0.53 -59.16
C SER A 33 10.19 1.71 -58.47
N MET A 34 9.84 2.75 -59.24
CA MET A 34 8.97 3.81 -58.74
C MET A 34 7.56 3.26 -58.60
N ALA A 35 7.12 3.07 -57.35
CA ALA A 35 5.73 2.82 -57.03
C ALA A 35 4.89 4.02 -57.53
N ARG A 36 3.83 3.71 -58.30
CA ARG A 36 2.85 4.69 -58.76
C ARG A 36 2.23 5.41 -57.57
N THR A 37 2.23 6.73 -57.60
CA THR A 37 1.42 7.59 -56.71
C THR A 37 -0.04 7.14 -56.73
N PRO A 38 -0.68 6.86 -55.57
CA PRO A 38 -2.11 6.66 -55.55
C PRO A 38 -2.80 8.02 -55.76
N ALA A 39 -3.83 8.01 -56.60
CA ALA A 39 -4.70 9.16 -56.83
C ALA A 39 -5.32 9.63 -55.50
N ILE A 40 -5.24 10.93 -55.25
CA ILE A 40 -5.93 11.59 -54.13
C ILE A 40 -7.42 11.55 -54.44
N VAL A 41 -8.12 10.56 -53.89
CA VAL A 41 -9.58 10.51 -53.89
C VAL A 41 -10.06 11.54 -52.87
N ALA A 42 -10.81 12.54 -53.34
CA ALA A 42 -11.49 13.53 -52.52
C ALA A 42 -12.51 12.84 -51.59
N GLY A 43 -12.08 12.52 -50.36
CA GLY A 43 -12.90 11.92 -49.31
C GLY A 43 -13.25 12.93 -48.23
N TYR A 44 -14.53 13.31 -48.17
CA TYR A 44 -15.29 14.00 -47.11
C TYR A 44 -14.52 14.50 -45.86
N PRO A 45 -14.44 15.82 -45.60
CA PRO A 45 -13.76 16.40 -44.43
C PRO A 45 -14.41 16.06 -43.08
N GLY A 46 -15.61 15.47 -43.06
CA GLY A 46 -16.34 15.15 -41.83
C GLY A 46 -15.78 13.97 -41.02
N ARG A 47 -15.02 13.04 -41.62
CA ARG A 47 -14.54 11.84 -40.92
C ARG A 47 -13.35 12.09 -40.01
N TRP A 48 -12.53 13.10 -40.30
CA TRP A 48 -11.36 13.46 -39.48
C TRP A 48 -11.74 14.31 -38.25
N LEU A 49 -12.76 15.19 -38.39
CA LEU A 49 -13.33 15.94 -37.27
C LEU A 49 -14.04 15.02 -36.25
N ALA A 50 -14.73 13.98 -36.72
CA ALA A 50 -15.35 12.98 -35.84
C ALA A 50 -14.30 12.11 -35.10
N LEU A 51 -13.19 11.74 -35.75
CA LEU A 51 -12.11 10.97 -35.11
C LEU A 51 -11.36 11.78 -34.04
N CYS A 52 -11.08 13.07 -34.30
CA CYS A 52 -10.51 13.98 -33.31
C CYS A 52 -11.49 14.29 -32.16
N GLY A 53 -12.79 14.38 -32.44
CA GLY A 53 -13.81 14.58 -31.41
C GLY A 53 -13.92 13.39 -30.44
N CYS A 54 -13.92 12.15 -30.96
CA CYS A 54 -13.96 10.95 -30.11
C CYS A 54 -12.68 10.74 -29.29
N THR A 55 -11.50 11.10 -29.81
CA THR A 55 -10.24 11.04 -29.04
C THR A 55 -10.20 12.11 -27.94
N LEU A 56 -10.75 13.31 -28.18
CA LEU A 56 -10.87 14.35 -27.15
C LEU A 56 -11.85 13.96 -26.03
N LEU A 57 -12.98 13.31 -26.37
CA LEU A 57 -13.95 12.81 -25.39
C LEU A 57 -13.41 11.65 -24.53
N LEU A 58 -12.59 10.76 -25.10
CA LEU A 58 -11.93 9.68 -24.34
C LEU A 58 -10.83 10.22 -23.40
N LEU A 59 -10.13 11.28 -23.78
CA LEU A 59 -9.12 11.94 -22.94
C LEU A 59 -9.75 12.69 -21.75
N LEU A 60 -10.94 13.27 -21.93
CA LEU A 60 -11.66 13.97 -20.86
C LEU A 60 -12.21 13.02 -19.79
N GLY A 61 -12.62 11.79 -20.16
CA GLY A 61 -13.11 10.78 -19.22
C GLY A 61 -12.04 10.26 -18.26
N GLY A 62 -10.79 10.08 -18.73
CA GLY A 62 -9.68 9.59 -17.90
C GLY A 62 -9.08 10.63 -16.94
N CYS A 63 -9.26 11.93 -17.22
CA CYS A 63 -8.69 12.99 -16.40
C CYS A 63 -9.52 13.25 -15.11
N VAL A 64 -10.82 12.93 -15.13
CA VAL A 64 -11.72 13.14 -13.98
C VAL A 64 -11.57 12.02 -12.93
N THR A 65 -11.44 10.77 -13.36
CA THR A 65 -11.27 9.61 -12.46
C THR A 65 -9.93 9.64 -11.72
N THR A 66 -8.87 10.08 -12.39
CA THR A 66 -7.54 10.25 -11.78
C THR A 66 -7.52 11.38 -10.76
N ALA A 67 -8.22 12.48 -11.01
CA ALA A 67 -8.31 13.60 -10.08
C ALA A 67 -9.07 13.25 -8.79
N THR A 68 -10.18 12.50 -8.87
CA THR A 68 -10.95 12.08 -7.70
C THR A 68 -10.20 11.06 -6.85
N GLN A 69 -9.52 10.10 -7.49
CA GLN A 69 -8.65 9.14 -6.79
C GLN A 69 -7.49 9.85 -6.09
N GLN A 70 -6.84 10.81 -6.76
CA GLN A 70 -5.74 11.57 -6.17
C GLN A 70 -6.20 12.39 -4.96
N LEU A 71 -7.39 12.99 -5.04
CA LEU A 71 -7.98 13.68 -3.89
C LEU A 71 -8.18 12.72 -2.70
N ALA A 72 -8.75 11.54 -2.93
CA ALA A 72 -8.96 10.54 -1.88
C ALA A 72 -7.64 10.12 -1.21
N ILE A 73 -6.60 9.88 -2.02
CA ILE A 73 -5.25 9.53 -1.54
C ILE A 73 -4.64 10.67 -0.73
N ASN A 74 -4.74 11.92 -1.22
CA ASN A 74 -4.18 13.08 -0.54
C ASN A 74 -4.88 13.35 0.81
N VAL A 75 -6.20 13.16 0.89
CA VAL A 75 -6.93 13.28 2.16
C VAL A 75 -6.50 12.19 3.14
N SER A 76 -6.36 10.94 2.67
CA SER A 76 -5.83 9.86 3.51
C SER A 76 -4.43 10.18 4.05
N ALA A 77 -3.53 10.73 3.21
CA ALA A 77 -2.21 11.16 3.64
C ALA A 77 -2.26 12.31 4.66
N ALA A 78 -3.16 13.28 4.48
CA ALA A 78 -3.33 14.38 5.43
C ALA A 78 -3.83 13.90 6.80
N LEU A 79 -4.70 12.88 6.83
CA LEU A 79 -5.20 12.28 8.06
C LEU A 79 -4.09 11.53 8.83
N VAL A 80 -3.25 10.77 8.14
CA VAL A 80 -2.13 10.04 8.77
C VAL A 80 -1.07 11.00 9.33
N ASN A 81 -0.90 12.17 8.72
CA ASN A 81 0.02 13.22 9.17
C ASN A 81 -0.60 14.22 10.16
N GLN A 82 -1.83 13.97 10.61
CA GLN A 82 -2.50 14.87 11.54
C GLN A 82 -2.03 14.62 12.97
N ASN A 83 -1.69 15.70 13.70
CA ASN A 83 -1.27 15.63 15.10
C ASN A 83 -2.41 15.87 16.10
N ASP A 84 -3.62 16.14 15.63
CA ASP A 84 -4.86 16.18 16.41
C ASP A 84 -5.73 14.93 16.16
N PRO A 85 -5.65 13.89 17.02
CA PRO A 85 -6.47 12.69 16.88
C PRO A 85 -7.97 12.96 17.01
N ALA A 86 -8.41 14.00 17.73
CA ALA A 86 -9.82 14.32 17.86
C ALA A 86 -10.37 14.87 16.53
N LEU A 87 -9.62 15.71 15.84
CA LEU A 87 -9.97 16.17 14.50
C LEU A 87 -10.08 15.00 13.51
N VAL A 88 -9.15 14.05 13.56
CA VAL A 88 -9.23 12.83 12.71
C VAL A 88 -10.47 12.02 13.05
N ARG A 89 -10.73 11.78 14.34
CA ARG A 89 -11.90 11.04 14.81
C ARG A 89 -13.20 11.64 14.29
N ASP A 90 -13.35 12.95 14.40
CA ASP A 90 -14.59 13.64 14.07
C ASP A 90 -14.75 13.84 12.55
N GLY A 91 -13.65 13.93 11.79
CA GLY A 91 -13.65 14.07 10.33
C GLY A 91 -13.72 12.76 9.54
N ALA A 92 -13.18 11.66 10.08
CA ALA A 92 -13.09 10.37 9.42
C ALA A 92 -14.43 9.84 8.86
N PRO A 93 -15.57 9.92 9.58
CA PRO A 93 -16.85 9.41 9.07
C PRO A 93 -17.29 10.02 7.73
N ALA A 94 -17.07 11.32 7.53
CA ALA A 94 -17.41 11.98 6.27
C ALA A 94 -16.52 11.49 5.13
N HIS A 95 -15.24 11.24 5.39
CA HIS A 95 -14.32 10.68 4.41
C HIS A 95 -14.67 9.24 4.03
N LEU A 96 -15.11 8.42 5.00
CA LEU A 96 -15.59 7.05 4.74
C LEU A 96 -16.79 7.06 3.77
N LEU A 97 -17.78 7.92 4.00
CA LEU A 97 -18.94 8.06 3.11
C LEU A 97 -18.56 8.56 1.71
N LEU A 98 -17.57 9.46 1.62
CA LEU A 98 -17.03 9.90 0.33
C LEU A 98 -16.41 8.73 -0.44
N LEU A 99 -15.57 7.91 0.22
CA LEU A 99 -14.96 6.73 -0.41
C LEU A 99 -16.02 5.73 -0.88
N GLU A 100 -17.07 5.50 -0.09
CA GLU A 100 -18.21 4.66 -0.52
C GLU A 100 -18.93 5.26 -1.74
N GLY A 101 -19.20 6.57 -1.75
CA GLY A 101 -19.83 7.23 -2.90
C GLY A 101 -19.00 7.17 -4.18
N LEU A 102 -17.66 7.25 -4.06
CA LEU A 102 -16.76 7.06 -5.20
C LEU A 102 -16.75 5.59 -5.68
N LEU A 103 -16.75 4.64 -4.75
CA LEU A 103 -16.80 3.20 -5.05
C LEU A 103 -18.14 2.77 -5.67
N GLU A 104 -19.25 3.45 -5.37
CA GLU A 104 -20.53 3.20 -6.05
C GLU A 104 -20.43 3.52 -7.56
N GLY A 105 -19.67 4.56 -7.92
CA GLY A 105 -19.43 4.94 -9.31
C GLY A 105 -18.39 4.06 -10.03
N ASP A 106 -17.39 3.56 -9.30
CA ASP A 106 -16.34 2.68 -9.82
C ASP A 106 -16.00 1.53 -8.84
N PRO A 107 -16.83 0.47 -8.77
CA PRO A 107 -16.65 -0.62 -7.81
C PRO A 107 -15.38 -1.45 -8.03
N GLY A 108 -14.77 -1.31 -9.21
CA GLY A 108 -13.59 -2.02 -9.65
C GLY A 108 -12.28 -1.26 -9.39
N ASN A 109 -12.34 -0.08 -8.76
CA ASN A 109 -11.16 0.73 -8.57
C ASN A 109 -10.30 0.22 -7.41
N GLU A 110 -9.22 -0.50 -7.74
CA GLU A 110 -8.27 -1.05 -6.76
C GLU A 110 -7.76 0.00 -5.76
N GLY A 111 -7.42 1.21 -6.25
CA GLY A 111 -6.89 2.28 -5.40
C GLY A 111 -7.91 2.76 -4.37
N LEU A 112 -9.17 2.96 -4.78
CA LEU A 112 -10.25 3.33 -3.87
C LEU A 112 -10.59 2.20 -2.90
N LEU A 113 -10.55 0.94 -3.34
CA LEU A 113 -10.75 -0.21 -2.46
C LEU A 113 -9.68 -0.28 -1.37
N LEU A 114 -8.40 -0.12 -1.73
CA LEU A 114 -7.31 -0.10 -0.75
C LEU A 114 -7.39 1.11 0.19
N ALA A 115 -7.80 2.28 -0.31
CA ALA A 115 -8.01 3.47 0.53
C ALA A 115 -9.16 3.25 1.53
N ALA A 116 -10.31 2.75 1.06
CA ALA A 116 -11.46 2.42 1.89
C ALA A 116 -11.11 1.35 2.93
N ALA A 117 -10.39 0.30 2.54
CA ALA A 117 -9.94 -0.76 3.43
C ALA A 117 -9.08 -0.22 4.59
N ARG A 118 -8.06 0.60 4.28
CA ARG A 118 -7.19 1.22 5.29
C ARG A 118 -7.99 2.13 6.23
N MET A 119 -8.83 2.99 5.67
CA MET A 119 -9.57 3.99 6.44
C MET A 119 -10.62 3.36 7.34
N TYR A 120 -11.42 2.42 6.83
CA TYR A 120 -12.39 1.68 7.63
C TYR A 120 -11.70 0.86 8.72
N GLY A 121 -10.61 0.16 8.39
CA GLY A 121 -9.88 -0.68 9.34
C GLY A 121 -9.25 0.12 10.49
N ALA A 122 -8.61 1.25 10.16
CA ALA A 122 -8.04 2.14 11.16
C ALA A 122 -9.12 2.80 12.02
N TYR A 123 -10.20 3.32 11.41
CA TYR A 123 -11.27 3.97 12.16
C TYR A 123 -12.00 3.00 13.10
N ALA A 124 -12.29 1.78 12.62
CA ALA A 124 -12.94 0.74 13.41
C ALA A 124 -12.13 0.35 14.65
N THR A 125 -10.81 0.25 14.53
CA THR A 125 -9.94 -0.21 15.62
C THR A 125 -9.52 0.90 16.58
N LEU A 126 -9.39 2.14 16.12
CA LEU A 126 -8.86 3.25 16.93
C LEU A 126 -9.94 4.13 17.57
N PHE A 127 -11.12 4.24 16.95
CA PHE A 127 -12.07 5.31 17.29
C PHE A 127 -13.50 4.84 17.59
N VAL A 128 -13.83 3.57 17.35
CA VAL A 128 -15.18 3.04 17.58
C VAL A 128 -15.21 2.18 18.84
N GLU A 129 -15.93 2.66 19.87
CA GLU A 129 -16.08 1.94 21.14
C GLU A 129 -17.19 0.87 21.10
N ASP A 130 -18.24 1.09 20.30
CA ASP A 130 -19.32 0.13 20.11
C ASP A 130 -18.83 -1.10 19.36
N LYS A 131 -18.80 -2.26 20.04
CA LYS A 131 -18.15 -3.47 19.53
C LYS A 131 -18.81 -4.01 18.27
N GLU A 132 -20.15 -3.99 18.19
CA GLU A 132 -20.87 -4.49 17.01
C GLU A 132 -20.60 -3.62 15.79
N ARG A 133 -20.63 -2.29 15.98
CA ARG A 133 -20.27 -1.34 14.93
C ARG A 133 -18.80 -1.46 14.51
N ALA A 134 -17.88 -1.60 15.46
CA ALA A 134 -16.46 -1.77 15.18
C ALA A 134 -16.23 -3.03 14.34
N ARG A 135 -16.84 -4.16 14.72
CA ARG A 135 -16.79 -5.42 13.97
C ARG A 135 -17.35 -5.27 12.56
N SER A 136 -18.54 -4.68 12.42
CA SER A 136 -19.15 -4.45 11.10
C SER A 136 -18.25 -3.60 10.18
N MET A 137 -17.61 -2.59 10.73
CA MET A 137 -16.66 -1.75 9.99
C MET A 137 -15.37 -2.48 9.63
N ALA A 138 -14.84 -3.31 10.52
CA ALA A 138 -13.65 -4.13 10.26
C ALA A 138 -13.92 -5.21 9.19
N ASP A 139 -15.10 -5.83 9.22
CA ASP A 139 -15.54 -6.78 8.18
C ASP A 139 -15.64 -6.08 6.81
N LYS A 140 -16.22 -4.87 6.76
CA LYS A 140 -16.22 -4.04 5.53
C LYS A 140 -14.80 -3.73 5.06
N ALA A 141 -13.91 -3.31 5.96
CA ALA A 141 -12.53 -2.98 5.64
C ALA A 141 -11.80 -4.14 4.95
N HIS A 142 -11.91 -5.33 5.53
CA HIS A 142 -11.29 -6.53 4.99
C HIS A 142 -11.94 -6.96 3.68
N GLY A 143 -13.26 -6.85 3.55
CA GLY A 143 -13.95 -7.12 2.28
C GLY A 143 -13.46 -6.23 1.14
N TYR A 144 -13.17 -4.95 1.39
CA TYR A 144 -12.54 -4.07 0.40
C TYR A 144 -11.11 -4.50 0.07
N ALA A 145 -10.31 -4.87 1.07
CA ALA A 145 -8.94 -5.34 0.88
C ALA A 145 -8.88 -6.64 0.05
N ALA A 146 -9.74 -7.61 0.38
CA ALA A 146 -9.86 -8.88 -0.32
C ALA A 146 -10.25 -8.68 -1.79
N ARG A 147 -11.21 -7.79 -2.06
CA ARG A 147 -11.59 -7.41 -3.43
C ARG A 147 -10.44 -6.75 -4.19
N ALA A 148 -9.68 -5.85 -3.55
CA ALA A 148 -8.53 -5.22 -4.19
C ALA A 148 -7.45 -6.25 -4.54
N LEU A 149 -7.12 -7.16 -3.60
CA LEU A 149 -6.13 -8.21 -3.85
C LEU A 149 -6.59 -9.17 -4.96
N CYS A 150 -7.86 -9.58 -4.93
CA CYS A 150 -8.49 -10.42 -5.96
C CYS A 150 -8.44 -9.81 -7.36
N GLN A 151 -8.60 -8.48 -7.50
CA GLN A 151 -8.50 -7.82 -8.80
C GLN A 151 -7.09 -7.88 -9.38
N ARG A 152 -6.06 -7.80 -8.54
CA ARG A 152 -4.65 -7.95 -8.95
C ARG A 152 -4.29 -9.41 -9.20
N ARG A 153 -4.76 -10.30 -8.34
CA ARG A 153 -4.43 -11.73 -8.28
C ARG A 153 -5.73 -12.54 -8.20
N PRO A 154 -6.33 -12.93 -9.35
CA PRO A 154 -7.63 -13.62 -9.37
C PRO A 154 -7.68 -14.96 -8.60
N ASP A 155 -6.53 -15.59 -8.37
CA ASP A 155 -6.37 -16.77 -7.54
C ASP A 155 -6.55 -16.51 -6.03
N THR A 156 -6.52 -15.24 -5.58
CA THR A 156 -6.73 -14.89 -4.17
C THR A 156 -8.19 -14.56 -3.83
N CYS A 157 -9.11 -14.58 -4.78
CA CYS A 157 -10.50 -14.17 -4.55
C CYS A 157 -11.24 -15.02 -3.49
N ALA A 158 -10.78 -16.24 -3.25
CA ALA A 158 -11.33 -17.15 -2.23
C ALA A 158 -10.30 -17.49 -1.14
N ALA A 159 -9.24 -16.68 -0.98
CA ALA A 159 -8.12 -16.98 -0.08
C ALA A 159 -8.56 -17.24 1.37
N ASP A 160 -9.54 -16.49 1.88
CA ASP A 160 -10.12 -16.63 3.22
C ASP A 160 -10.66 -18.05 3.51
N HIS A 161 -11.07 -18.76 2.48
CA HIS A 161 -11.76 -20.05 2.58
C HIS A 161 -10.91 -21.24 2.18
N LEU A 162 -9.67 -21.01 1.72
CA LEU A 162 -8.76 -22.09 1.35
C LEU A 162 -8.34 -22.89 2.59
N PRO A 163 -8.12 -24.21 2.48
CA PRO A 163 -7.37 -24.96 3.48
C PRO A 163 -6.04 -24.27 3.83
N PHE A 164 -5.54 -24.44 5.04
CA PHE A 164 -4.35 -23.71 5.50
C PHE A 164 -3.10 -23.98 4.65
N ASP A 165 -2.89 -25.23 4.24
CA ASP A 165 -1.76 -25.61 3.38
C ASP A 165 -1.86 -24.96 2.00
N ASP A 166 -3.05 -24.97 1.38
CA ASP A 166 -3.30 -24.35 0.08
C ASP A 166 -3.15 -22.82 0.13
N PHE A 167 -3.59 -22.21 1.24
CA PHE A 167 -3.42 -20.79 1.48
C PHE A 167 -1.94 -20.41 1.62
N THR A 168 -1.16 -21.20 2.35
CA THR A 168 0.28 -20.96 2.52
C THR A 168 0.98 -21.05 1.17
N ALA A 169 0.70 -22.09 0.39
CA ALA A 169 1.23 -22.25 -0.96
C ALA A 169 0.83 -21.08 -1.88
N LEU A 170 -0.40 -20.58 -1.78
CA LEU A 170 -0.84 -19.39 -2.52
C LEU A 170 -0.06 -18.14 -2.11
N VAL A 171 0.07 -17.87 -0.80
CA VAL A 171 0.79 -16.69 -0.28
C VAL A 171 2.25 -16.69 -0.72
N ASP A 172 2.89 -17.84 -0.78
CA ASP A 172 4.28 -17.98 -1.25
C ASP A 172 4.48 -17.57 -2.73
N THR A 173 3.41 -17.61 -3.54
CA THR A 173 3.45 -17.13 -4.94
C THR A 173 3.35 -15.61 -5.08
N ILE A 174 3.00 -14.88 -4.01
CA ILE A 174 2.74 -13.44 -4.11
C ILE A 174 4.06 -12.67 -4.25
N GLU A 175 4.18 -11.85 -5.28
CA GLU A 175 5.41 -11.14 -5.63
C GLU A 175 5.42 -9.68 -5.15
N GLN A 176 6.56 -9.01 -5.32
CA GLN A 176 6.80 -7.63 -4.86
C GLN A 176 5.73 -6.63 -5.33
N GLN A 177 5.22 -6.81 -6.54
CA GLN A 177 4.21 -5.92 -7.13
C GLN A 177 2.86 -5.95 -6.41
N ASP A 178 2.59 -6.98 -5.61
CA ASP A 178 1.33 -7.17 -4.89
C ASP A 178 1.46 -6.90 -3.39
N LEU A 179 2.68 -6.59 -2.93
CA LEU A 179 3.03 -6.36 -1.53
C LEU A 179 2.07 -5.40 -0.82
N SER A 180 1.77 -4.25 -1.43
CA SER A 180 0.88 -3.26 -0.82
C SER A 180 -0.55 -3.79 -0.61
N ALA A 181 -1.09 -4.53 -1.59
CA ALA A 181 -2.43 -5.11 -1.48
C ALA A 181 -2.45 -6.25 -0.46
N LEU A 182 -1.43 -7.12 -0.47
CA LEU A 182 -1.26 -8.21 0.49
C LEU A 182 -1.17 -7.69 1.93
N TYR A 183 -0.38 -6.64 2.15
CA TYR A 183 -0.25 -6.03 3.47
C TYR A 183 -1.57 -5.44 3.97
N VAL A 184 -2.30 -4.69 3.12
CA VAL A 184 -3.61 -4.14 3.49
C VAL A 184 -4.62 -5.25 3.81
N TYR A 185 -4.59 -6.34 3.05
CA TYR A 185 -5.40 -7.52 3.33
C TYR A 185 -5.07 -8.13 4.70
N ALA A 186 -3.78 -8.26 5.05
CA ALA A 186 -3.35 -8.77 6.34
C ALA A 186 -3.75 -7.86 7.52
N VAL A 187 -3.47 -6.56 7.44
CA VAL A 187 -3.76 -5.61 8.54
C VAL A 187 -5.27 -5.42 8.77
N THR A 188 -6.08 -5.49 7.71
CA THR A 188 -7.55 -5.45 7.88
C THR A 188 -8.07 -6.75 8.50
N TRP A 189 -7.44 -7.89 8.24
CA TRP A 189 -7.73 -9.14 8.93
C TRP A 189 -7.36 -9.06 10.42
N VAL A 190 -6.20 -8.48 10.75
CA VAL A 190 -5.84 -8.15 12.14
C VAL A 190 -6.92 -7.29 12.79
N GLY A 191 -7.41 -6.25 12.09
CA GLY A 191 -8.50 -5.41 12.58
C GLY A 191 -9.80 -6.17 12.88
N ARG A 192 -10.18 -7.13 12.02
CA ARG A 192 -11.30 -8.03 12.29
C ARG A 192 -11.09 -8.81 13.58
N VAL A 193 -9.93 -9.44 13.75
CA VAL A 193 -9.61 -10.20 14.97
C VAL A 193 -9.62 -9.31 16.21
N GLN A 194 -9.11 -8.08 16.13
CA GLN A 194 -9.08 -7.13 17.26
C GLN A 194 -10.46 -6.64 17.68
N THR A 195 -11.37 -6.49 16.73
CA THR A 195 -12.76 -6.05 16.97
C THR A 195 -13.70 -7.21 17.30
N SER A 196 -13.23 -8.46 17.19
CA SER A 196 -13.99 -9.65 17.58
C SER A 196 -14.23 -9.72 19.09
N GLY A 197 -15.39 -10.27 19.45
CA GLY A 197 -15.80 -10.41 20.84
C GLY A 197 -15.02 -11.51 21.59
N PRO A 198 -15.02 -11.47 22.94
CA PRO A 198 -14.55 -12.58 23.74
C PRO A 198 -15.28 -13.88 23.37
N GLY A 199 -14.53 -14.95 23.10
CA GLY A 199 -15.09 -16.26 22.72
C GLY A 199 -15.35 -16.47 21.23
N ASP A 200 -14.97 -15.52 20.37
CA ASP A 200 -14.95 -15.72 18.92
C ASP A 200 -13.73 -16.57 18.51
N PHE A 201 -13.89 -17.89 18.57
CA PHE A 201 -12.84 -18.84 18.24
C PHE A 201 -12.48 -18.84 16.74
N ASP A 202 -13.41 -18.47 15.87
CA ASP A 202 -13.16 -18.39 14.43
C ASP A 202 -12.15 -17.28 14.14
N ALA A 203 -12.30 -16.11 14.79
CA ALA A 203 -11.32 -15.03 14.67
C ALA A 203 -9.92 -15.41 15.20
N LEU A 204 -9.83 -16.30 16.19
CA LEU A 204 -8.54 -16.80 16.67
C LEU A 204 -7.92 -17.82 15.69
N ALA A 205 -8.74 -18.57 14.96
CA ALA A 205 -8.28 -19.53 13.95
C ALA A 205 -7.62 -18.86 12.74
N ASP A 206 -7.87 -17.56 12.52
CA ASP A 206 -7.26 -16.78 11.46
C ASP A 206 -5.82 -16.32 11.77
N LEU A 207 -5.40 -16.36 13.03
CA LEU A 207 -4.08 -15.85 13.44
C LEU A 207 -2.89 -16.50 12.69
N PRO A 208 -2.85 -17.83 12.45
CA PRO A 208 -1.79 -18.44 11.66
C PRO A 208 -1.74 -17.90 10.23
N ARG A 209 -2.89 -17.62 9.60
CA ARG A 209 -2.94 -17.06 8.24
C ARG A 209 -2.37 -15.66 8.19
N ILE A 210 -2.72 -14.84 9.17
CA ILE A 210 -2.16 -13.49 9.33
C ILE A 210 -0.64 -13.58 9.48
N ALA A 211 -0.14 -14.49 10.33
CA ALA A 211 1.30 -14.69 10.52
C ALA A 211 2.00 -15.08 9.21
N THR A 212 1.46 -16.05 8.45
CA THR A 212 1.99 -16.44 7.13
C THR A 212 2.08 -15.26 6.17
N ILE A 213 1.05 -14.40 6.12
CA ILE A 213 1.11 -13.21 5.27
C ILE A 213 2.19 -12.23 5.75
N MET A 214 2.27 -11.96 7.06
CA MET A 214 3.27 -11.04 7.60
C MET A 214 4.70 -11.54 7.37
N GLU A 215 4.94 -12.84 7.49
CA GLU A 215 6.22 -13.46 7.14
C GLU A 215 6.53 -13.28 5.65
N ARG A 216 5.54 -13.44 4.76
CA ARG A 216 5.72 -13.15 3.33
C ARG A 216 6.04 -11.68 3.08
N VAL A 217 5.39 -10.75 3.78
CA VAL A 217 5.71 -9.31 3.71
C VAL A 217 7.18 -9.07 4.08
N LEU A 218 7.69 -9.70 5.14
CA LEU A 218 9.11 -9.57 5.52
C LEU A 218 10.07 -10.12 4.48
N VAL A 219 9.71 -11.22 3.80
CA VAL A 219 10.52 -11.79 2.71
C VAL A 219 10.57 -10.85 1.50
N LEU A 220 9.45 -10.19 1.19
CA LEU A 220 9.35 -9.25 0.06
C LEU A 220 10.05 -7.93 0.36
N ASP A 221 9.75 -7.32 1.49
CA ASP A 221 10.38 -6.09 1.97
C ASP A 221 10.24 -5.96 3.49
N GLU A 222 11.33 -6.24 4.19
CA GLU A 222 11.42 -6.12 5.64
C GLU A 222 11.18 -4.69 6.16
N HIS A 223 11.48 -3.67 5.36
CA HIS A 223 11.32 -2.25 5.73
C HIS A 223 9.90 -1.72 5.46
N TYR A 224 9.06 -2.52 4.79
CA TYR A 224 7.75 -2.08 4.35
C TYR A 224 6.92 -1.53 5.52
N ASP A 225 6.28 -0.38 5.27
CA ASP A 225 5.49 0.36 6.24
C ASP A 225 6.21 0.55 7.58
N HIS A 226 7.49 0.93 7.57
CA HIS A 226 8.27 1.23 8.78
C HIS A 226 8.45 0.02 9.71
N GLY A 227 8.57 -1.19 9.15
CA GLY A 227 8.79 -2.43 9.89
C GLY A 227 7.55 -2.94 10.63
N GLN A 228 6.35 -2.51 10.24
CA GLN A 228 5.11 -2.85 10.95
C GLN A 228 4.78 -4.34 10.93
N ALA A 229 5.20 -5.11 9.92
CA ALA A 229 5.07 -6.56 9.92
C ALA A 229 5.77 -7.21 11.13
N HIS A 230 6.93 -6.68 11.55
CA HIS A 230 7.56 -7.10 12.79
C HIS A 230 6.72 -6.73 14.03
N VAL A 231 6.09 -5.55 14.07
CA VAL A 231 5.22 -5.15 15.20
C VAL A 231 4.06 -6.15 15.37
N TYR A 232 3.45 -6.62 14.27
CA TYR A 232 2.39 -7.63 14.31
C TYR A 232 2.89 -9.01 14.77
N LEU A 233 4.00 -9.50 14.22
CA LEU A 233 4.59 -10.80 14.62
C LEU A 233 5.08 -10.76 16.08
N GLY A 234 5.66 -9.64 16.51
CA GLY A 234 6.04 -9.41 17.90
C GLY A 234 4.85 -9.49 18.85
N ALA A 235 3.75 -8.83 18.46
CA ALA A 235 2.50 -8.86 19.21
C ALA A 235 1.88 -10.26 19.27
N PHE A 236 2.06 -11.08 18.23
CA PHE A 236 1.61 -12.46 18.17
C PHE A 236 2.42 -13.37 19.11
N ASP A 237 3.75 -13.26 19.09
CA ASP A 237 4.64 -14.09 19.90
C ASP A 237 4.61 -13.75 21.40
N CYS A 238 4.25 -12.50 21.74
CA CYS A 238 4.03 -12.05 23.12
C CYS A 238 2.57 -12.17 23.58
N ARG A 239 1.80 -13.15 23.07
CA ARG A 239 0.43 -13.45 23.57
C ARG A 239 0.40 -14.37 24.78
N LEU A 240 1.39 -15.26 24.89
CA LEU A 240 1.47 -16.28 25.93
C LEU A 240 2.86 -16.25 26.57
N SER A 241 2.93 -16.51 27.87
CA SER A 241 4.21 -16.65 28.56
C SER A 241 4.94 -17.91 28.08
N ALA A 242 6.26 -17.97 28.27
CA ALA A 242 7.05 -19.15 27.95
C ALA A 242 6.55 -20.41 28.69
N ALA A 243 6.08 -20.25 29.94
CA ALA A 243 5.50 -21.34 30.73
C ALA A 243 4.21 -21.92 30.12
N LEU A 244 3.50 -21.15 29.28
CA LEU A 244 2.30 -21.56 28.56
C LEU A 244 2.59 -21.90 27.08
N GLY A 245 3.87 -22.07 26.71
CA GLY A 245 4.30 -22.43 25.36
C GLY A 245 4.40 -21.25 24.37
N GLY A 246 4.33 -20.01 24.86
CA GLY A 246 4.57 -18.83 24.02
C GLY A 246 6.06 -18.56 23.77
N ARG A 247 6.34 -17.55 22.94
CA ARG A 247 7.71 -17.20 22.49
C ARG A 247 8.04 -15.74 22.74
N PRO A 248 7.91 -15.22 23.98
CA PRO A 248 8.07 -13.79 24.27
C PRO A 248 9.44 -13.23 23.89
N GLU A 249 10.50 -14.04 23.94
CA GLU A 249 11.83 -13.62 23.48
C GLU A 249 11.88 -13.39 21.96
N GLN A 250 11.26 -14.27 21.15
CA GLN A 250 11.13 -14.02 19.71
C GLN A 250 10.29 -12.77 19.44
N GLY A 251 9.21 -12.59 20.20
CA GLY A 251 8.37 -11.41 20.10
C GLY A 251 9.14 -10.11 20.40
N ARG A 252 9.99 -10.10 21.43
CA ARG A 252 10.90 -8.98 21.74
C ARG A 252 11.82 -8.68 20.56
N LEU A 253 12.44 -9.70 19.96
CA LEU A 253 13.35 -9.52 18.82
C LEU A 253 12.64 -8.89 17.62
N HIS A 254 11.38 -9.27 17.35
CA HIS A 254 10.59 -8.62 16.31
C HIS A 254 10.40 -7.12 16.61
N PHE A 255 9.98 -6.75 17.83
CA PHE A 255 9.82 -5.33 18.15
C PHE A 255 11.13 -4.53 18.07
N GLU A 256 12.23 -5.08 18.57
CA GLU A 256 13.55 -4.44 18.47
C GLU A 256 13.97 -4.26 17.00
N ARG A 257 13.63 -5.23 16.15
CA ARG A 257 13.87 -5.12 14.70
C ARG A 257 13.03 -4.00 14.08
N ALA A 258 11.75 -3.86 14.43
CA ALA A 258 10.90 -2.76 13.96
C ALA A 258 11.45 -1.38 14.40
N ILE A 259 11.93 -1.27 15.63
CA ILE A 259 12.55 -0.04 16.16
C ILE A 259 13.81 0.29 15.33
N ALA A 260 14.66 -0.70 15.06
CA ALA A 260 15.87 -0.49 14.27
C ALA A 260 15.58 -0.07 12.82
N LEU A 261 14.64 -0.76 12.15
CA LEU A 261 14.28 -0.48 10.75
C LEU A 261 13.69 0.93 10.56
N SER A 262 12.93 1.41 11.56
CA SER A 262 12.37 2.76 11.56
C SER A 262 13.33 3.83 12.09
N ASN A 263 14.55 3.46 12.52
CA ASN A 263 15.47 4.34 13.26
C ASN A 263 14.81 5.01 14.48
N GLY A 264 13.94 4.28 15.17
CA GLY A 264 13.19 4.78 16.33
C GLY A 264 12.05 5.76 15.99
N ARG A 265 11.74 6.00 14.71
CA ARG A 265 10.71 6.96 14.30
C ARG A 265 9.28 6.39 14.36
N ASN A 266 9.15 5.06 14.36
CA ASN A 266 7.88 4.39 14.61
C ASN A 266 7.70 4.15 16.11
N LEU A 267 7.02 5.09 16.79
CA LEU A 267 6.81 5.04 18.25
C LEU A 267 5.81 3.95 18.68
N ARG A 268 5.08 3.34 17.75
CA ARG A 268 4.17 2.22 18.07
C ARG A 268 4.94 0.99 18.52
N ALA A 269 6.07 0.68 17.88
CA ALA A 269 6.87 -0.51 18.18
C ALA A 269 7.34 -0.59 19.65
N PRO A 270 7.97 0.45 20.25
CA PRO A 270 8.37 0.41 21.66
C PRO A 270 7.17 0.39 22.62
N VAL A 271 6.05 1.06 22.30
CA VAL A 271 4.83 1.00 23.12
C VAL A 271 4.26 -0.42 23.15
N GLU A 272 4.16 -1.09 22.00
CA GLU A 272 3.67 -2.47 21.92
C GLU A 272 4.62 -3.46 22.61
N LEU A 273 5.93 -3.25 22.50
CA LEU A 273 6.93 -4.04 23.23
C LEU A 273 6.71 -3.95 24.74
N ALA A 274 6.58 -2.73 25.27
CA ALA A 274 6.31 -2.48 26.68
C ALA A 274 4.98 -3.12 27.10
N ARG A 275 3.91 -2.85 26.35
CA ARG A 275 2.55 -3.31 26.65
C ARG A 275 2.40 -4.82 26.62
N ARG A 276 3.04 -5.50 25.67
CA ARG A 276 2.83 -6.93 25.41
C ARG A 276 3.90 -7.80 26.02
N CYS A 277 5.17 -7.55 25.70
CA CYS A 277 6.24 -8.45 26.15
C CYS A 277 6.71 -8.08 27.55
N ALA A 278 7.07 -6.81 27.80
CA ALA A 278 7.66 -6.41 29.08
C ALA A 278 6.69 -6.67 30.25
N ARG A 279 5.40 -6.33 30.07
CA ARG A 279 4.34 -6.69 31.02
C ARG A 279 4.22 -8.21 31.21
N LEU A 280 4.14 -8.98 30.12
CA LEU A 280 4.02 -10.44 30.18
C LEU A 280 5.20 -11.12 30.88
N THR A 281 6.40 -10.56 30.76
CA THR A 281 7.63 -11.07 31.40
C THR A 281 7.95 -10.39 32.72
N PHE A 282 7.06 -9.54 33.24
CA PHE A 282 7.26 -8.76 34.47
C PHE A 282 8.53 -7.90 34.49
N ASP A 283 8.96 -7.40 33.32
CA ASP A 283 10.13 -6.53 33.16
C ASP A 283 9.73 -5.06 33.25
N ARG A 284 9.58 -4.58 34.48
CA ARG A 284 9.20 -3.18 34.75
C ARG A 284 10.24 -2.17 34.26
N GLU A 285 11.53 -2.49 34.37
CA GLU A 285 12.58 -1.57 33.96
C GLU A 285 12.54 -1.31 32.44
N LEU A 286 12.41 -2.39 31.65
CA LEU A 286 12.21 -2.27 30.20
C LEU A 286 10.93 -1.51 29.87
N HIS A 287 9.83 -1.83 30.54
CA HIS A 287 8.53 -1.17 30.35
C HIS A 287 8.64 0.35 30.56
N ASP A 288 9.08 0.78 31.73
CA ASP A 288 9.10 2.19 32.09
C ASP A 288 10.13 2.96 31.25
N ARG A 289 11.28 2.37 30.91
CA ARG A 289 12.28 2.99 30.03
C ARG A 289 11.71 3.29 28.64
N LEU A 290 11.15 2.27 27.97
CA LEU A 290 10.62 2.41 26.60
C LEU A 290 9.50 3.47 26.53
N LEU A 291 8.60 3.49 27.51
CA LEU A 291 7.49 4.44 27.51
C LEU A 291 7.96 5.88 27.76
N ASN A 292 8.94 6.09 28.63
CA ASN A 292 9.52 7.42 28.83
C ASN A 292 10.28 7.92 27.59
N GLU A 293 11.00 7.03 26.88
CA GLU A 293 11.62 7.36 25.59
C GLU A 293 10.58 7.78 24.55
N VAL A 294 9.44 7.09 24.47
CA VAL A 294 8.32 7.45 23.58
C VAL A 294 7.74 8.83 23.92
N LEU A 295 7.58 9.16 25.21
CA LEU A 295 7.08 10.46 25.65
C LEU A 295 8.05 11.62 25.37
N ALA A 296 9.35 11.33 25.30
CA ALA A 296 10.39 12.32 25.00
C ALA A 296 10.63 12.52 23.50
N ALA A 297 10.18 11.60 22.65
CA ALA A 297 10.37 11.66 21.20
C ALA A 297 9.48 12.72 20.52
N ASP A 298 9.94 13.24 19.38
CA ASP A 298 9.13 14.08 18.50
C ASP A 298 8.13 13.19 17.74
N PRO A 299 6.81 13.41 17.88
CA PRO A 299 5.83 12.61 17.16
C PRO A 299 5.70 13.01 15.68
N ASP A 300 6.18 14.19 15.26
CA ASP A 300 5.99 14.73 13.92
C ASP A 300 6.91 14.06 12.88
N GLU A 301 6.53 12.86 12.45
CA GLU A 301 7.21 12.11 11.39
C GLU A 301 6.27 11.88 10.19
N PRO A 302 6.67 12.27 8.96
CA PRO A 302 5.85 12.07 7.77
C PRO A 302 5.41 10.61 7.58
N GLY A 303 4.10 10.38 7.54
CA GLY A 303 3.48 9.06 7.42
C GLY A 303 3.24 8.35 8.76
N LEU A 304 3.68 8.92 9.88
CA LEU A 304 3.56 8.32 11.21
C LEU A 304 2.99 9.27 12.28
N THR A 305 2.85 10.58 12.00
CA THR A 305 2.43 11.60 13.00
C THR A 305 1.24 11.17 13.85
N LEU A 306 0.11 10.81 13.24
CA LEU A 306 -1.08 10.40 13.99
C LEU A 306 -0.80 9.17 14.87
N SER A 307 -0.12 8.17 14.31
CA SER A 307 0.22 6.92 15.02
C SER A 307 1.15 7.20 16.20
N ASN A 308 2.12 8.09 16.03
CA ASN A 308 3.07 8.51 17.06
C ASN A 308 2.38 9.31 18.17
N VAL A 309 1.47 10.24 17.84
CA VAL A 309 0.67 10.96 18.84
C VAL A 309 -0.19 10.00 19.66
N LEU A 310 -0.84 9.03 19.01
CA LEU A 310 -1.62 7.99 19.69
C LEU A 310 -0.73 7.09 20.57
N ALA A 311 0.47 6.72 20.08
CA ALA A 311 1.44 5.95 20.86
C ALA A 311 1.87 6.69 22.13
N GLN A 312 2.07 8.01 22.06
CA GLN A 312 2.36 8.83 23.25
C GLN A 312 1.18 8.89 24.22
N GLN A 313 -0.07 8.96 23.73
CA GLN A 313 -1.24 8.90 24.59
C GLN A 313 -1.32 7.55 25.32
N GLU A 314 -1.10 6.45 24.61
CA GLU A 314 -1.09 5.10 25.18
C GLU A 314 0.07 4.91 26.18
N ALA A 315 1.25 5.48 25.89
CA ALA A 315 2.39 5.44 26.81
C ALA A 315 2.11 6.12 28.15
N ARG A 316 1.40 7.26 28.17
CA ARG A 316 0.97 7.91 29.42
C ARG A 316 0.08 6.99 30.25
N VAL A 317 -0.95 6.42 29.61
CA VAL A 317 -1.89 5.50 30.28
C VAL A 317 -1.18 4.26 30.85
N LEU A 318 -0.23 3.70 30.10
CA LEU A 318 0.54 2.53 30.55
C LEU A 318 1.46 2.86 31.74
N LEU A 319 2.09 4.04 31.75
CA LEU A 319 2.90 4.49 32.90
C LEU A 319 2.03 4.78 34.12
N ASP A 320 0.88 5.42 33.94
CA ASP A 320 -0.07 5.73 35.03
C ASP A 320 -0.60 4.45 35.71
N THR A 321 -0.67 3.34 34.97
CA THR A 321 -1.13 2.03 35.46
C THR A 321 0.02 1.05 35.74
N SER A 322 1.28 1.50 35.66
CA SER A 322 2.47 0.63 35.77
C SER A 322 2.58 0.00 37.17
N ALA A 323 2.43 0.80 38.24
CA ALA A 323 2.53 0.32 39.62
C ALA A 323 1.52 -0.81 39.90
N ASP A 324 0.25 -0.58 39.61
CA ASP A 324 -0.84 -1.55 39.82
C ASP A 324 -0.65 -2.88 39.06
N TYR A 325 0.12 -2.89 37.97
CA TYR A 325 0.34 -4.09 37.17
C TYR A 325 1.53 -4.94 37.63
N PHE A 326 2.59 -4.32 38.18
CA PHE A 326 3.83 -5.01 38.55
C PHE A 326 3.97 -5.28 40.06
N GLU A 327 3.02 -4.84 40.87
CA GLU A 327 2.87 -5.22 42.29
C GLU A 327 2.28 -6.63 42.47
#